data_AF-A0A3A4VBD3-F1
#
_entry.id   AF-A0A3A4VBD3-F1
#
_cell.length_a   1.000
_cell.length_b   1.000
_cell.length_c   1.000
_cell.angle_alpha   90.00
_cell.angle_beta   90.00
_cell.angle_gamma   90.00
#
_symmetry.space_group_name_H-M   'P 1'
#
loop_
_entity.id
_entity.type
_entity.pdbx_description
1 polymer ?
#
loop_
_entity_poly.entity_id
_entity_poly.type
_entity_poly.pdbx_seq_one_letter_code
_entity_poly.pdbx_strand_id
1 'polypeptide(L)'
;MRRKIVEFFLSLLLSFGIIFLFSPFALHRWIHGDYDRYLWVIRGPYPYSHLGSGPFQLVIYGGLFIFGILLIIISITARKILPKN
;
A
#
# COMPACT_ATOMS: atom_id res chain seq x y z
N MET A 1 13.07 -28.10 3.48
CA MET A 1 13.13 -26.87 4.30
C MET A 1 13.04 -25.59 3.46
N ARG A 2 13.89 -25.41 2.43
CA ARG A 2 13.91 -24.19 1.58
C ARG A 2 12.56 -23.83 0.93
N ARG A 3 11.82 -24.80 0.36
CA ARG A 3 10.51 -24.53 -0.26
C ARG A 3 9.46 -23.97 0.72
N LYS A 4 9.35 -24.55 1.91
CA LYS A 4 8.42 -24.07 2.95
C LYS A 4 8.72 -22.61 3.36
N ILE A 5 10.01 -22.26 3.43
CA ILE A 5 10.44 -20.89 3.72
C ILE A 5 9.99 -19.94 2.59
N VAL A 6 10.22 -20.31 1.33
CA VAL A 6 9.78 -19.50 0.18
C VAL A 6 8.27 -19.34 0.16
N GLU A 7 7.52 -20.43 0.35
CA GLU A 7 6.05 -20.38 0.40
C GLU A 7 5.54 -19.49 1.54
N PHE A 8 6.20 -19.51 2.70
CA PHE A 8 5.92 -18.62 3.81
C PHE A 8 6.13 -17.15 3.43
N PHE A 9 7.27 -16.81 2.83
CA PHE A 9 7.54 -15.45 2.37
C PHE A 9 6.54 -14.98 1.30
N LEU A 10 6.15 -15.85 0.37
CA LEU A 10 5.11 -15.52 -0.62
C LEU A 10 3.75 -15.26 0.03
N SER A 11 3.39 -16.03 1.05
CA SER A 11 2.16 -15.81 1.82
C SER A 11 2.21 -14.50 2.62
N LEU A 12 3.36 -14.14 3.20
CA LEU A 12 3.56 -12.83 3.82
C LEU A 12 3.41 -11.71 2.79
N LEU A 13 4.03 -11.85 1.62
CA LEU A 13 3.97 -10.86 0.55
C LEU A 13 2.53 -10.63 0.08
N LEU A 14 1.75 -11.71 -0.05
CA LEU A 14 0.33 -11.65 -0.40
C LEU A 14 -0.47 -10.92 0.71
N SER A 15 -0.22 -11.28 1.97
CA SER A 15 -0.91 -10.68 3.12
C SER A 15 -0.61 -9.19 3.23
N PHE A 16 0.65 -8.79 3.10
CA PHE A 16 1.03 -7.38 3.07
C PHE A 16 0.43 -6.66 1.87
N GLY A 17 0.43 -7.29 0.69
CA GLY A 17 -0.21 -6.72 -0.49
C GLY A 17 -1.69 -6.38 -0.27
N ILE A 18 -2.44 -7.29 0.38
CA ILE A 18 -3.84 -7.06 0.76
C ILE A 18 -3.95 -5.91 1.78
N ILE A 19 -3.10 -5.89 2.82
CA ILE A 19 -3.10 -4.81 3.81
C ILE A 19 -2.86 -3.45 3.13
N PHE A 20 -1.85 -3.36 2.26
CA PHE A 20 -1.53 -2.14 1.53
C PHE A 20 -2.66 -1.72 0.58
N LEU A 21 -3.32 -2.68 -0.07
CA LEU A 21 -4.47 -2.42 -0.95
C LEU A 21 -5.62 -1.71 -0.22
N PHE A 22 -5.91 -2.13 1.02
CA PHE A 22 -7.00 -1.54 1.82
C PHE A 22 -6.54 -0.41 2.75
N SER A 23 -5.24 -0.23 2.94
CA SER A 23 -4.68 0.82 3.80
C SER A 23 -5.12 2.25 3.43
N PRO A 24 -5.39 2.62 2.15
CA PRO A 24 -5.92 3.94 1.83
C PRO A 24 -7.24 4.26 2.54
N PHE A 25 -8.13 3.28 2.72
CA PHE A 25 -9.41 3.50 3.42
C PHE A 25 -9.20 3.77 4.91
N ALA A 26 -8.34 2.99 5.55
CA ALA A 26 -7.99 3.19 6.95
C ALA A 26 -7.29 4.55 7.16
N LEU A 27 -6.35 4.87 6.28
CA LEU A 27 -5.59 6.12 6.32
C LEU A 27 -6.49 7.34 6.07
N HIS A 28 -7.40 7.26 5.09
CA HIS A 28 -8.39 8.30 4.82
C HIS A 28 -9.24 8.58 6.06
N ARG A 29 -9.76 7.53 6.72
CA ARG A 29 -10.55 7.69 7.94
C ARG A 29 -9.74 8.30 9.09
N TRP A 30 -8.49 7.89 9.25
CA TRP A 30 -7.61 8.40 10.31
C TRP A 30 -7.24 9.87 10.12
N ILE A 31 -7.02 10.30 8.87
CA ILE A 31 -6.73 11.69 8.50
C ILE A 31 -7.96 12.57 8.71
N HIS A 32 -9.14 12.15 8.24
CA HIS A 32 -10.35 12.98 8.29
C HIS A 32 -11.08 12.92 9.64
N GLY A 33 -10.67 12.00 10.52
CA GLY A 33 -11.18 11.91 11.89
C GLY A 33 -10.62 12.99 12.83
N ASP A 34 -9.66 13.79 12.37
CA ASP A 34 -9.00 14.83 13.17
C ASP A 34 -8.69 16.06 12.31
N TYR A 35 -9.10 17.24 12.79
CA TYR A 35 -8.98 18.48 12.03
C TYR A 35 -7.52 18.88 11.78
N ASP A 36 -6.64 18.71 12.77
CA ASP A 36 -5.24 19.08 12.67
C ASP A 36 -4.50 18.16 11.71
N ARG A 37 -4.83 16.86 11.71
CA ARG A 37 -4.29 15.90 10.73
C ARG A 37 -4.74 16.24 9.31
N TYR A 38 -6.01 16.60 9.13
CA TYR A 38 -6.49 17.02 7.82
C TYR A 38 -5.81 18.31 7.33
N LEU A 39 -5.61 19.28 8.22
CA LEU A 39 -4.84 20.51 7.91
C LEU A 39 -3.39 20.21 7.57
N TRP A 40 -2.74 19.27 8.25
CA TRP A 40 -1.39 18.83 7.93
C TRP A 40 -1.29 18.29 6.49
N VAL A 41 -2.30 17.51 6.06
CA VAL A 41 -2.37 16.98 4.69
C VAL A 41 -2.60 18.09 3.67
N ILE A 42 -3.40 19.12 3.98
CA ILE A 42 -3.58 20.30 3.10
C ILE A 42 -2.27 21.10 2.99
N ARG A 43 -1.57 21.31 4.11
CA ARG A 43 -0.30 22.03 4.18
C ARG A 43 0.92 21.16 3.91
N GLY A 44 0.72 20.02 3.25
CA GLY A 44 1.72 18.97 3.05
C GLY A 44 3.02 19.48 2.40
N PRO A 45 4.03 18.62 2.22
CA PRO A 45 5.33 19.04 1.71
C PRO A 45 5.22 19.70 0.32
N TYR A 46 6.12 20.64 0.03
CA TYR A 46 6.25 21.22 -1.31
C TYR A 46 6.50 20.09 -2.34
N PRO A 47 5.87 20.11 -3.53
CA PRO A 47 5.02 21.16 -4.11
C PRO A 47 3.53 21.08 -3.72
N TYR A 48 3.12 20.06 -2.97
CA TYR A 48 1.71 19.77 -2.74
C TYR A 48 1.02 20.78 -1.80
N SER A 49 1.76 21.49 -0.94
CA SER A 49 1.23 22.56 -0.07
C SER A 49 0.41 23.62 -0.81
N HIS A 50 0.67 23.85 -2.10
CA HIS A 50 0.01 24.88 -2.92
C HIS A 50 -1.14 24.33 -3.76
N LEU A 51 -1.35 23.01 -3.77
CA LEU A 51 -2.33 22.33 -4.62
C LEU A 51 -3.53 21.79 -3.81
N GLY A 52 -3.56 22.06 -2.50
CA GLY A 52 -4.54 21.51 -1.58
C GLY A 52 -4.28 20.04 -1.21
N SER A 53 -5.23 19.41 -0.52
CA SER A 53 -5.08 18.04 -0.01
C SER A 53 -5.17 16.96 -1.10
N GLY A 54 -5.95 17.18 -2.16
CA GLY A 54 -6.27 16.17 -3.17
C GLY A 54 -5.05 15.53 -3.84
N PRO A 55 -4.13 16.31 -4.44
CA PRO A 55 -2.95 15.76 -5.11
C PRO A 55 -2.00 15.00 -4.17
N PHE A 56 -1.80 15.50 -2.95
CA PHE A 56 -0.99 14.79 -1.95
C PHE A 56 -1.64 13.46 -1.56
N GLN A 57 -2.95 13.46 -1.34
CA GLN A 57 -3.72 12.25 -1.03
C GLN A 57 -3.68 11.25 -2.19
N LEU A 58 -3.78 11.68 -3.45
CA LEU A 58 -3.68 10.80 -4.61
C LEU A 58 -2.32 10.09 -4.68
N VAL A 59 -1.23 10.80 -4.41
CA VAL A 59 0.11 10.20 -4.44
C VAL A 59 0.27 9.18 -3.32
N ILE A 60 -0.15 9.52 -2.10
CA ILE A 60 0.00 8.60 -0.95
C ILE A 60 -0.96 7.41 -1.07
N TYR A 61 -2.25 7.65 -1.30
CA TYR A 61 -3.26 6.60 -1.39
C TYR A 61 -3.08 5.75 -2.64
N GLY A 62 -2.86 6.40 -3.79
CA GLY A 62 -2.56 5.71 -5.04
C GLY A 62 -1.27 4.92 -4.96
N GLY A 63 -0.23 5.47 -4.33
CA GLY A 63 1.03 4.77 -4.08
C GLY A 63 0.85 3.51 -3.25
N LEU A 64 0.13 3.58 -2.12
CA LEU A 64 -0.18 2.42 -1.27
C LEU A 64 -1.00 1.37 -2.02
N PHE A 65 -2.02 1.81 -2.77
CA PHE A 65 -2.88 0.94 -3.56
C PHE A 65 -2.10 0.20 -4.64
N ILE A 66 -1.33 0.93 -5.46
CA ILE A 66 -0.50 0.36 -6.54
C ILE A 66 0.56 -0.57 -5.95
N PHE A 67 1.23 -0.17 -4.87
CA PHE A 67 2.23 -1.00 -4.20
C PHE A 67 1.61 -2.31 -3.68
N GLY A 68 0.42 -2.24 -3.08
CA GLY A 68 -0.33 -3.43 -2.67
C GLY A 68 -0.64 -4.38 -3.83
N ILE A 69 -1.13 -3.85 -4.96
CA ILE A 69 -1.37 -4.63 -6.18
C ILE A 69 -0.09 -5.30 -6.67
N LEU A 70 1.03 -4.58 -6.73
CA LEU A 70 2.31 -5.12 -7.18
C LEU A 70 2.77 -6.28 -6.30
N LEU A 71 2.67 -6.17 -4.98
CA LEU A 71 3.02 -7.26 -4.05
C LEU A 71 2.15 -8.51 -4.27
N ILE A 72 0.84 -8.33 -4.49
CA ILE A 72 -0.09 -9.43 -4.79
C ILE A 72 0.32 -10.11 -6.10
N ILE A 73 0.56 -9.33 -7.18
CA ILE A 73 0.95 -9.85 -8.49
C ILE A 73 2.27 -10.63 -8.40
N ILE A 74 3.27 -10.06 -7.71
CA ILE A 74 4.57 -10.71 -7.51
C ILE A 74 4.39 -12.03 -6.76
N SER A 75 3.61 -12.03 -5.67
CA SER A 75 3.36 -13.25 -4.89
C SER A 75 2.72 -14.36 -5.72
N ILE A 76 1.68 -14.03 -6.49
CA ILE A 76 0.96 -15.00 -7.33
C ILE A 76 1.85 -15.50 -8.46
N THR A 77 2.56 -14.61 -9.14
CA THR A 77 3.41 -14.94 -10.29
C THR A 77 4.60 -15.79 -9.86
N ALA A 78 5.28 -15.41 -8.77
CA ALA A 78 6.37 -16.19 -8.21
C ALA A 78 5.91 -17.60 -7.80
N ARG A 79 4.70 -17.74 -7.23
CA ARG A 79 4.14 -19.05 -6.87
C ARG A 79 3.86 -19.93 -8.10
N LYS A 80 3.51 -19.36 -9.25
CA LYS A 80 3.30 -20.09 -10.51
C LYS A 80 4.62 -20.55 -11.14
N ILE A 81 5.68 -19.76 -11.02
CA ILE A 81 7.00 -20.05 -11.61
C ILE A 81 7.74 -21.11 -10.78
N LEU A 82 7.44 -21.23 -9.48
CA LEU A 82 8.06 -22.24 -8.63
C LEU A 82 7.72 -23.66 -9.12
N PRO A 83 8.73 -24.50 -9.43
CA PRO A 83 8.51 -25.84 -9.94
C PRO A 83 7.75 -26.69 -8.91
N LYS A 84 6.65 -27.31 -9.36
CA LYS A 84 5.92 -28.33 -8.61
C LYS A 84 6.70 -29.64 -8.68
N ASN A 85 7.77 -29.75 -7.88
CA ASN A 85 8.34 -31.05 -7.53
C ASN A 85 7.39 -31.78 -6.57
#